data_AF-W1IAJ2-F1
#
_entry.id   AF-W1IAJ2-F1
#
_cell.length_a   1.000
_cell.length_b   1.000
_cell.length_c   1.000
_cell.angle_alpha   90.00
_cell.angle_beta   90.00
_cell.angle_gamma   90.00
#
_symmetry.space_group_name_H-M   'P 1'
#
loop_
_entity.id
_entity.type
_entity.pdbx_description
1 polymer ?
#
loop_
_entity_poly.entity_id
_entity_poly.type
_entity_poly.pdbx_seq_one_letter_code
_entity_poly.pdbx_strand_id
1 'polypeptide(L)'
;MTCELDNPLILLTDSKITSLKDLVPVLEQIQKTGRPLLIIADDIEGEALSTLVLNKLKGVLNITAVKAPGFGDRKKAMLNDIAILTGATLITSELGLTIEKTTLAELGQCSKIVIDKDNTVVVDGKGSKEAVEARVAEIKIQVENTTSEYDKEKLQERLAKLAGGVAVIKVGAATETEMKEKKDRVDDALSATKAAVDEGIIIGGGSALIKAGSRVKVDLVDDQLAGAEIILRAIQAPMKQIAINAGYDAGVVVNKVMESENENFGFNAANGEYVDMLEAGIIDPLKVARVALLNATSVSSLLLTTEATISDVKEPDLDIPSPSMPDMGGMGGMM
;
A
#
# COMPACT_ATOMS: atom_id res chain seq x y z
N MET A 1 -1.16 6.90 -1.13
CA MET A 1 -2.23 7.34 -2.05
C MET A 1 -2.89 6.08 -2.59
N THR A 2 -4.19 5.94 -2.41
CA THR A 2 -4.98 4.75 -2.81
C THR A 2 -6.01 5.16 -3.86
N CYS A 3 -6.32 4.25 -4.79
CA CYS A 3 -7.43 4.40 -5.73
C CYS A 3 -8.57 3.48 -5.31
N GLU A 4 -9.76 4.03 -5.11
CA GLU A 4 -10.96 3.27 -4.76
C GLU A 4 -11.96 3.34 -5.91
N LEU A 5 -12.54 2.19 -6.29
CA LEU A 5 -13.60 2.09 -7.31
C LEU A 5 -14.81 1.38 -6.71
N ASP A 6 -15.97 2.01 -6.75
CA ASP A 6 -17.23 1.42 -6.29
C ASP A 6 -18.02 0.82 -7.47
N ASN A 7 -18.50 -0.41 -7.29
CA ASN A 7 -19.20 -1.21 -8.30
C ASN A 7 -18.54 -1.23 -9.69
N PRO A 8 -17.22 -1.46 -9.82
CA PRO A 8 -16.55 -1.43 -11.11
C PRO A 8 -16.90 -2.63 -11.99
N LEU A 9 -16.65 -2.46 -13.29
CA LEU A 9 -16.51 -3.54 -14.26
C LEU A 9 -15.02 -3.90 -14.39
N ILE A 10 -14.70 -5.17 -14.63
CA ILE A 10 -13.33 -5.68 -14.65
C ILE A 10 -13.05 -6.36 -15.99
N LEU A 11 -12.10 -5.81 -16.76
CA LEU A 11 -11.55 -6.44 -17.95
C LEU A 11 -10.29 -7.22 -17.58
N LEU A 12 -10.26 -8.51 -17.89
CA LEU A 12 -9.12 -9.40 -17.64
C LEU A 12 -8.55 -9.89 -18.97
N THR A 13 -7.27 -9.65 -19.20
CA THR A 13 -6.56 -10.18 -20.37
C THR A 13 -5.12 -10.59 -20.02
N ASP A 14 -4.60 -11.59 -20.71
CA ASP A 14 -3.20 -12.01 -20.62
C ASP A 14 -2.30 -11.34 -21.66
N SER A 15 -2.88 -10.48 -22.49
CA SER A 15 -2.23 -9.78 -23.60
C SER A 15 -1.70 -8.41 -23.18
N LYS A 16 -0.69 -7.91 -23.88
CA LYS A 16 -0.17 -6.55 -23.71
C LYS A 16 -1.02 -5.56 -24.47
N ILE A 17 -1.32 -4.41 -23.84
CA ILE A 17 -2.10 -3.34 -24.43
C ILE A 17 -1.15 -2.19 -24.78
N THR A 18 -0.87 -2.03 -26.07
CA THR A 18 -0.01 -0.95 -26.61
C THR A 18 -0.81 0.10 -27.40
N SER A 19 -1.90 -0.32 -28.05
CA SER A 19 -2.79 0.56 -28.81
C SER A 19 -4.15 0.68 -28.13
N LEU A 20 -4.74 1.88 -28.19
CA LEU A 20 -6.10 2.10 -27.70
C LEU A 20 -7.16 1.50 -28.64
N LYS A 21 -6.84 1.25 -29.92
CA LYS A 21 -7.80 0.79 -30.94
C LYS A 21 -8.59 -0.42 -30.46
N ASP A 22 -7.90 -1.39 -29.87
CA ASP A 22 -8.49 -2.63 -29.40
C ASP A 22 -9.45 -2.42 -28.23
N LEU A 23 -9.23 -1.36 -27.43
CA LEU A 23 -10.05 -1.00 -26.28
C LEU A 23 -11.25 -0.13 -26.63
N VAL A 24 -11.22 0.62 -27.75
CA VAL A 24 -12.29 1.58 -28.11
C VAL A 24 -13.70 0.97 -27.99
N PRO A 25 -13.98 -0.23 -28.55
CA PRO A 25 -15.33 -0.80 -28.48
C PRO A 25 -15.81 -1.07 -27.05
N VAL A 26 -14.90 -1.52 -26.17
CA VAL A 26 -15.21 -1.77 -24.75
C VAL A 26 -15.38 -0.45 -24.01
N LEU A 27 -14.51 0.53 -24.25
CA LEU A 27 -14.58 1.85 -23.61
C LEU A 27 -15.89 2.58 -23.94
N GLU A 28 -16.38 2.49 -25.17
CA GLU A 28 -17.68 3.03 -25.57
C GLU A 28 -18.85 2.35 -24.86
N GLN A 29 -18.78 1.02 -24.68
CA GLN A 29 -19.78 0.29 -23.90
C GLN A 29 -19.78 0.73 -22.43
N ILE A 30 -18.60 0.85 -21.82
CA ILE A 30 -18.43 1.29 -20.43
C ILE A 30 -18.95 2.71 -20.23
N GLN A 31 -18.62 3.63 -21.13
CA GLN A 31 -19.06 5.02 -21.04
C GLN A 31 -20.59 5.13 -20.97
N LYS A 32 -21.32 4.28 -21.70
CA LYS A 32 -22.80 4.21 -21.64
C LYS A 32 -23.33 3.72 -20.29
N THR A 33 -22.58 2.89 -19.57
CA THR A 33 -22.99 2.40 -18.25
C THR A 33 -22.75 3.42 -17.13
N GLY A 34 -21.81 4.35 -17.33
CA GLY A 34 -21.35 5.28 -16.29
C GLY A 34 -20.61 4.62 -15.13
N ARG A 35 -20.36 3.30 -15.18
CA ARG A 35 -19.64 2.56 -14.14
C ARG A 35 -18.12 2.69 -14.32
N PRO A 36 -17.33 2.63 -13.24
CA PRO A 36 -15.88 2.58 -13.35
C PRO A 36 -15.39 1.28 -14.00
N LEU A 37 -14.24 1.33 -14.67
CA LEU A 37 -13.58 0.15 -15.26
C LEU A 37 -12.21 -0.07 -14.63
N LEU A 38 -11.93 -1.31 -14.21
CA LEU A 38 -10.59 -1.81 -13.93
C LEU A 38 -10.10 -2.66 -15.11
N ILE A 39 -8.91 -2.37 -15.62
CA ILE A 39 -8.21 -3.19 -16.60
C ILE A 39 -7.07 -3.93 -15.90
N ILE A 40 -7.08 -5.26 -15.97
CA ILE A 40 -5.96 -6.12 -15.55
C ILE A 40 -5.40 -6.79 -16.80
N ALA A 41 -4.19 -6.40 -17.19
CA ALA A 41 -3.52 -6.87 -18.40
C ALA A 41 -2.06 -7.25 -18.11
N ASP A 42 -1.40 -7.99 -19.01
CA ASP A 42 0.04 -8.31 -18.84
C ASP A 42 0.88 -7.04 -18.69
N ASP A 43 0.68 -6.10 -19.62
CA ASP A 43 1.24 -4.77 -19.52
C ASP A 43 0.37 -3.75 -20.26
N ILE A 44 0.49 -2.48 -19.86
CA ILE A 44 -0.21 -1.35 -20.46
C ILE A 44 0.80 -0.24 -20.68
N GLU A 45 1.20 -0.02 -21.94
CA GLU A 45 2.34 0.81 -22.29
C GLU A 45 2.03 1.77 -23.45
N GLY A 46 2.91 2.76 -23.64
CA GLY A 46 2.91 3.63 -24.81
C GLY A 46 1.70 4.56 -24.93
N GLU A 47 1.11 4.59 -26.13
CA GLU A 47 -0.01 5.47 -26.48
C GLU A 47 -1.27 5.13 -25.66
N ALA A 48 -1.52 3.84 -25.42
CA ALA A 48 -2.69 3.40 -24.65
C ALA A 48 -2.70 3.98 -23.24
N LEU A 49 -1.58 3.86 -22.51
CA LEU A 49 -1.48 4.38 -21.14
C LEU A 49 -1.68 5.90 -21.09
N SER A 50 -0.97 6.63 -21.96
CA SER A 50 -1.04 8.10 -22.03
C SER A 50 -2.46 8.59 -22.28
N THR A 51 -3.18 7.91 -23.18
CA THR A 51 -4.56 8.26 -23.55
C THR A 51 -5.55 7.91 -22.44
N LEU A 52 -5.38 6.78 -21.76
CA LEU A 52 -6.21 6.42 -20.60
C LEU A 52 -6.05 7.43 -19.46
N VAL A 53 -4.82 7.85 -19.16
CA VAL A 53 -4.53 8.87 -18.14
C VAL A 53 -5.18 10.21 -18.50
N LEU A 54 -5.03 10.65 -19.76
CA LEU A 54 -5.61 11.91 -20.22
C LEU A 54 -7.14 11.91 -20.16
N ASN A 55 -7.80 10.79 -20.49
CA ASN A 55 -9.25 10.66 -20.39
C ASN A 55 -9.73 10.61 -18.93
N LYS A 56 -8.97 10.00 -18.02
CA LYS A 56 -9.25 10.01 -16.58
C LYS A 56 -9.15 11.42 -16.00
N LEU A 57 -8.10 12.16 -16.35
CA LEU A 57 -7.90 13.55 -15.91
C LEU A 57 -8.98 14.50 -16.42
N LYS A 58 -9.47 14.28 -17.65
CA LYS A 58 -10.59 15.04 -18.22
C LYS A 58 -11.96 14.62 -17.67
N GLY A 59 -12.03 13.58 -16.82
CA GLY A 59 -13.27 13.05 -16.28
C GLY A 59 -14.18 12.37 -17.30
N VAL A 60 -13.68 12.07 -18.50
CA VAL A 60 -14.46 11.44 -19.59
C VAL A 60 -14.70 9.96 -19.29
N LEU A 61 -13.71 9.30 -18.68
CA LEU A 61 -13.74 7.89 -18.33
C LEU A 61 -13.19 7.67 -16.92
N ASN A 62 -13.93 6.95 -16.08
CA ASN A 62 -13.44 6.53 -14.76
C ASN A 62 -12.74 5.16 -14.88
N ILE A 63 -11.44 5.18 -15.19
CA ILE A 63 -10.67 3.97 -15.48
C ILE A 63 -9.48 3.85 -14.55
N THR A 64 -9.15 2.62 -14.16
CA THR A 64 -7.87 2.28 -13.53
C THR A 64 -7.27 1.06 -14.21
N ALA A 65 -5.94 1.01 -14.27
CA ALA A 65 -5.18 0.00 -14.98
C ALA A 65 -4.15 -0.57 -14.01
N VAL A 66 -4.05 -1.91 -13.94
CA VAL A 66 -3.06 -2.63 -13.12
C VAL A 66 -2.46 -3.79 -13.92
N LYS A 67 -1.22 -4.17 -13.59
CA LYS A 67 -0.58 -5.32 -14.21
C LYS A 67 -1.15 -6.63 -13.66
N ALA A 68 -1.16 -7.66 -14.49
CA ALA A 68 -1.58 -8.99 -14.10
C ALA A 68 -0.61 -9.57 -13.06
N PRO A 69 -1.10 -10.31 -12.05
CA PRO A 69 -0.25 -10.91 -11.04
C PRO A 69 0.49 -12.13 -11.58
N GLY A 70 1.74 -12.32 -11.14
CA GLY A 70 2.55 -13.48 -11.52
C GLY A 70 3.15 -13.38 -12.93
N PHE A 71 3.75 -14.48 -13.39
CA PHE A 71 4.38 -14.56 -14.71
C PHE A 71 4.15 -15.93 -15.36
N GLY A 72 4.27 -16.00 -16.69
CA GLY A 72 4.11 -17.24 -17.46
C GLY A 72 2.75 -17.91 -17.21
N ASP A 73 2.75 -19.24 -17.04
CA ASP A 73 1.53 -20.02 -16.81
C ASP A 73 0.81 -19.65 -15.50
N ARG A 74 1.57 -19.19 -14.50
CA ARG A 74 0.98 -18.75 -13.22
C ARG A 74 0.14 -17.50 -13.40
N LYS A 75 0.56 -16.58 -14.27
CA LYS A 75 -0.23 -15.38 -14.59
C LYS A 75 -1.59 -15.78 -15.14
N LYS A 76 -1.63 -16.71 -16.10
CA LYS A 76 -2.88 -17.22 -16.67
C LYS A 76 -3.75 -17.91 -15.62
N ALA A 77 -3.14 -18.76 -14.79
CA ALA A 77 -3.85 -19.45 -13.72
C ALA A 77 -4.47 -18.47 -12.70
N MET A 78 -3.72 -17.43 -12.30
CA MET A 78 -4.19 -16.40 -11.37
C MET A 78 -5.23 -15.47 -12.00
N LEU A 79 -5.07 -15.09 -13.27
CA LEU A 79 -6.09 -14.33 -14.00
C LEU A 79 -7.40 -15.13 -14.11
N ASN A 80 -7.31 -16.45 -14.34
CA ASN A 80 -8.48 -17.31 -14.33
C ASN A 80 -9.13 -17.41 -12.94
N ASP A 81 -8.33 -17.45 -11.87
CA ASP A 81 -8.86 -17.39 -10.50
C ASP A 81 -9.65 -16.09 -10.25
N ILE A 82 -9.12 -14.95 -10.71
CA ILE A 82 -9.80 -13.66 -10.61
C ILE A 82 -11.07 -13.63 -11.50
N ALA A 83 -11.01 -14.24 -12.69
CA ALA A 83 -12.15 -14.35 -13.59
C ALA A 83 -13.31 -15.10 -12.94
N ILE A 84 -13.02 -16.28 -12.36
CA ILE A 84 -14.01 -17.09 -11.63
C ILE A 84 -14.57 -16.32 -10.43
N LEU A 85 -13.72 -15.64 -9.64
CA LEU A 85 -14.14 -14.88 -8.47
C LEU A 85 -15.08 -13.72 -8.82
N THR A 86 -14.83 -13.07 -9.96
CA THR A 86 -15.57 -11.86 -10.38
C THR A 86 -16.68 -12.14 -11.38
N GLY A 87 -16.78 -13.38 -11.88
CA GLY A 87 -17.70 -13.75 -12.97
C GLY A 87 -17.27 -13.25 -14.35
N ALA A 88 -16.01 -12.85 -14.52
CA ALA A 88 -15.48 -12.43 -15.81
C ALA A 88 -15.11 -13.63 -16.69
N THR A 89 -14.98 -13.38 -17.99
CA THR A 89 -14.29 -14.27 -18.92
C THR A 89 -12.87 -13.75 -19.14
N LEU A 90 -11.87 -14.62 -19.01
CA LEU A 90 -10.48 -14.25 -19.33
C LEU A 90 -10.33 -14.10 -20.85
N ILE A 91 -10.07 -12.87 -21.31
CA ILE A 91 -9.84 -12.58 -22.73
C ILE A 91 -8.40 -12.94 -23.08
N THR A 92 -8.24 -14.14 -23.64
CA THR A 92 -6.95 -14.68 -24.07
C THR A 92 -6.96 -15.02 -25.56
N SER A 93 -5.84 -14.71 -26.22
CA SER A 93 -5.63 -15.01 -27.64
C SER A 93 -5.57 -16.53 -27.92
N GLU A 94 -5.22 -17.35 -26.92
CA GLU A 94 -5.15 -18.81 -27.06
C GLU A 94 -6.52 -19.45 -27.27
N LEU A 95 -7.57 -18.83 -26.72
CA LEU A 95 -8.97 -19.23 -26.92
C LEU A 95 -9.63 -18.51 -28.10
N GLY A 96 -8.85 -17.73 -28.87
CA GLY A 96 -9.35 -16.93 -30.00
C GLY A 96 -10.21 -15.74 -29.60
N LEU A 97 -10.19 -15.33 -28.33
CA LEU A 97 -10.91 -14.17 -27.83
C LEU A 97 -10.08 -12.90 -28.03
N THR A 98 -10.73 -11.81 -28.43
CA THR A 98 -10.09 -10.51 -28.65
C THR A 98 -10.80 -9.41 -27.87
N ILE A 99 -10.03 -8.41 -27.44
CA ILE A 99 -10.54 -7.27 -26.66
C ILE A 99 -11.60 -6.50 -27.46
N GLU A 100 -11.40 -6.33 -28.77
CA GLU A 100 -12.33 -5.63 -29.67
C GLU A 100 -13.75 -6.21 -29.68
N LYS A 101 -13.87 -7.54 -29.54
CA LYS A 101 -15.14 -8.26 -29.60
C LYS A 101 -15.78 -8.47 -28.22
N THR A 102 -15.11 -7.99 -27.17
CA THR A 102 -15.56 -8.20 -25.80
C THR A 102 -16.88 -7.46 -25.54
N THR A 103 -17.79 -8.13 -24.87
CA THR A 103 -19.11 -7.61 -24.49
C THR A 103 -19.17 -7.34 -22.98
N LEU A 104 -20.13 -6.51 -22.55
CA LEU A 104 -20.36 -6.25 -21.13
C LEU A 104 -20.61 -7.51 -20.28
N ALA A 105 -21.11 -8.60 -20.89
CA ALA A 105 -21.38 -9.86 -20.19
C ALA A 105 -20.10 -10.64 -19.85
N GLU A 106 -19.00 -10.38 -20.55
CA GLU A 106 -17.70 -11.03 -20.33
C GLU A 106 -16.85 -10.28 -19.30
N LEU A 107 -17.28 -9.09 -18.89
CA LEU A 107 -16.60 -8.29 -17.86
C LEU A 107 -16.99 -8.77 -16.46
N GLY A 108 -15.99 -8.83 -15.59
CA GLY A 108 -16.17 -9.16 -14.18
C GLY A 108 -16.86 -8.04 -13.42
N GLN A 109 -17.47 -8.39 -12.29
CA GLN A 109 -18.11 -7.42 -11.40
C GLN A 109 -17.72 -7.70 -9.95
N CYS A 110 -17.62 -6.63 -9.17
CA CYS A 110 -17.46 -6.70 -7.72
C CYS A 110 -18.09 -5.47 -7.06
N SER A 111 -18.18 -5.49 -5.73
CA SER A 111 -18.74 -4.36 -4.99
C SER A 111 -17.75 -3.20 -4.83
N LYS A 112 -16.47 -3.49 -4.59
CA LYS A 112 -15.44 -2.46 -4.43
C LYS A 112 -14.04 -2.96 -4.82
N ILE A 113 -13.21 -2.06 -5.34
CA ILE A 113 -11.78 -2.29 -5.56
C ILE A 113 -10.97 -1.23 -4.85
N VAL A 114 -9.90 -1.64 -4.18
CA VAL A 114 -8.92 -0.75 -3.54
C VAL A 114 -7.54 -1.09 -4.08
N ILE A 115 -6.86 -0.11 -4.66
CA ILE A 115 -5.54 -0.25 -5.26
C ILE A 115 -4.58 0.69 -4.54
N ASP A 116 -3.47 0.15 -4.07
CA ASP A 116 -2.33 0.92 -3.58
C ASP A 116 -1.12 0.75 -4.53
N LYS A 117 0.07 1.15 -4.10
CA LYS A 117 1.28 1.06 -4.93
C LYS A 117 1.67 -0.38 -5.25
N ASP A 118 1.45 -1.29 -4.32
CA ASP A 118 1.98 -2.65 -4.32
C ASP A 118 0.88 -3.72 -4.39
N ASN A 119 -0.37 -3.37 -4.05
CA ASN A 119 -1.49 -4.31 -3.91
C ASN A 119 -2.76 -3.85 -4.64
N THR A 120 -3.53 -4.83 -5.10
CA THR A 120 -4.91 -4.65 -5.59
C THR A 120 -5.83 -5.60 -4.84
N VAL A 121 -6.85 -5.04 -4.18
CA VAL A 121 -7.83 -5.78 -3.39
C VAL A 121 -9.19 -5.72 -4.07
N VAL A 122 -9.74 -6.89 -4.40
CA VAL A 122 -11.09 -7.04 -4.96
C VAL A 122 -12.04 -7.47 -3.84
N VAL A 123 -13.05 -6.67 -3.56
CA VAL A 123 -14.01 -6.90 -2.47
C VAL A 123 -15.35 -7.37 -3.04
N ASP A 124 -15.82 -8.52 -2.56
CA ASP A 124 -17.12 -9.10 -2.89
C ASP A 124 -17.35 -9.22 -4.41
N GLY A 125 -16.54 -10.09 -5.03
CA GLY A 125 -16.68 -10.48 -6.44
C GLY A 125 -18.03 -11.18 -6.69
N LYS A 126 -18.66 -10.90 -7.83
CA LYS A 126 -19.99 -11.40 -8.19
C LYS A 126 -19.97 -12.72 -8.99
N GLY A 127 -18.90 -13.50 -8.84
CA GLY A 127 -18.82 -14.85 -9.39
C GLY A 127 -19.78 -15.84 -8.70
N SER A 128 -20.04 -16.98 -9.36
CA SER A 128 -20.82 -18.07 -8.77
C SER A 128 -20.04 -18.71 -7.62
N LYS A 129 -20.72 -18.94 -6.49
CA LYS A 129 -20.12 -19.62 -5.33
C LYS A 129 -19.71 -21.05 -5.67
N GLU A 130 -20.53 -21.74 -6.45
CA GLU A 130 -20.27 -23.10 -6.92
C GLU A 130 -18.98 -23.15 -7.77
N ALA A 131 -18.79 -22.16 -8.65
CA ALA A 131 -17.58 -22.06 -9.47
C ALA A 131 -16.32 -21.79 -8.62
N VAL A 132 -16.42 -20.93 -7.60
CA VAL A 132 -15.31 -20.65 -6.66
C VAL A 132 -14.98 -21.88 -5.83
N GLU A 133 -15.98 -22.59 -5.30
CA GLU A 133 -15.79 -23.83 -4.53
C GLU A 133 -15.16 -24.94 -5.37
N ALA A 134 -15.61 -25.10 -6.62
CA ALA A 134 -15.02 -26.04 -7.57
C ALA A 134 -13.54 -25.70 -7.84
N ARG A 135 -13.22 -24.41 -8.01
CA ARG A 135 -11.84 -23.97 -8.22
C ARG A 135 -10.95 -24.19 -6.99
N VAL A 136 -11.48 -23.94 -5.79
CA VAL A 136 -10.80 -24.24 -4.52
C VAL A 136 -10.52 -25.73 -4.39
N ALA A 137 -11.47 -26.60 -4.75
CA ALA A 137 -11.29 -28.05 -4.73
C ALA A 137 -10.22 -28.51 -5.74
N GLU A 138 -10.22 -27.95 -6.95
CA GLU A 138 -9.20 -28.23 -7.98
C GLU A 138 -7.79 -27.89 -7.48
N ILE A 139 -7.60 -26.70 -6.88
CA ILE A 139 -6.30 -26.28 -6.36
C ILE A 139 -5.86 -27.17 -5.19
N LYS A 140 -6.77 -27.61 -4.32
CA LYS A 140 -6.45 -28.57 -3.23
C LYS A 140 -5.88 -29.88 -3.79
N ILE A 141 -6.49 -30.43 -4.84
CA ILE A 141 -5.99 -31.64 -5.50
C ILE A 141 -4.61 -31.40 -6.12
N GLN A 142 -4.38 -30.23 -6.72
CA GLN A 142 -3.06 -29.86 -7.26
C GLN A 142 -1.98 -29.77 -6.17
N VAL A 143 -2.32 -29.24 -4.98
CA VAL A 143 -1.42 -29.16 -3.81
C VAL A 143 -1.02 -30.56 -3.31
N GLU A 144 -1.93 -31.53 -3.35
CA GLU A 144 -1.67 -32.90 -2.91
C GLU A 144 -0.81 -33.69 -3.91
N ASN A 145 -1.00 -33.44 -5.20
CA ASN A 145 -0.31 -34.17 -6.27
C ASN A 145 1.06 -33.60 -6.64
N THR A 146 1.38 -32.36 -6.22
CA THR A 146 2.69 -31.77 -6.51
C THR A 146 3.77 -32.28 -5.55
N THR A 147 4.93 -32.65 -6.11
CA THR A 147 6.12 -33.06 -5.36
C THR A 147 7.11 -31.91 -5.14
N SER A 148 6.89 -30.77 -5.79
CA SER A 148 7.71 -29.57 -5.70
C SER A 148 7.25 -28.71 -4.53
N GLU A 149 8.13 -28.48 -3.55
CA GLU A 149 7.82 -27.61 -2.39
C GLU A 149 7.50 -26.17 -2.83
N TYR A 150 8.22 -25.67 -3.84
CA TYR A 150 7.98 -24.35 -4.41
C TYR A 150 6.56 -24.23 -5.00
N ASP A 151 6.12 -25.21 -5.79
CA ASP A 151 4.79 -25.17 -6.39
C ASP A 151 3.71 -25.37 -5.32
N LYS A 152 3.99 -26.18 -4.30
CA LYS A 152 3.11 -26.38 -3.15
C LYS A 152 2.85 -25.08 -2.41
N GLU A 153 3.90 -24.32 -2.10
CA GLU A 153 3.80 -23.01 -1.46
C GLU A 153 2.96 -22.04 -2.31
N LYS A 154 3.22 -21.96 -3.62
CA LYS A 154 2.50 -21.03 -4.50
C LYS A 154 1.04 -21.42 -4.75
N LEU A 155 0.73 -22.71 -4.77
CA LEU A 155 -0.65 -23.20 -4.82
C LEU A 155 -1.37 -22.92 -3.50
N GLN A 156 -0.69 -23.07 -2.35
CA GLN A 156 -1.25 -22.71 -1.04
C GLN A 156 -1.55 -21.22 -0.93
N GLU A 157 -0.68 -20.34 -1.45
CA GLU A 157 -0.95 -18.89 -1.50
C GLU A 157 -2.21 -18.57 -2.31
N ARG A 158 -2.37 -19.19 -3.49
CA ARG A 158 -3.56 -19.02 -4.33
C ARG A 158 -4.82 -19.54 -3.63
N LEU A 159 -4.73 -20.72 -3.03
CA LEU A 159 -5.80 -21.32 -2.25
C LEU A 159 -6.22 -20.42 -1.09
N ALA A 160 -5.26 -19.87 -0.35
CA ALA A 160 -5.52 -18.97 0.78
C ALA A 160 -6.22 -17.69 0.31
N LYS A 161 -5.85 -17.13 -0.84
CA LYS A 161 -6.53 -15.94 -1.40
C LYS A 161 -7.96 -16.22 -1.84
N LEU A 162 -8.24 -17.41 -2.38
CA LEU A 162 -9.60 -17.80 -2.79
C LEU A 162 -10.49 -18.21 -1.62
N ALA A 163 -9.94 -18.93 -0.64
CA ALA A 163 -10.70 -19.44 0.50
C ALA A 163 -10.79 -18.45 1.68
N GLY A 164 -9.77 -17.60 1.88
CA GLY A 164 -9.66 -16.68 3.02
C GLY A 164 -10.60 -15.48 2.93
N GLY A 165 -11.14 -15.18 1.74
CA GLY A 165 -12.09 -14.12 1.53
C GLY A 165 -11.57 -12.72 1.91
N VAL A 166 -12.49 -11.76 2.01
CA VAL A 166 -12.18 -10.39 2.43
C VAL A 166 -13.17 -9.99 3.53
N ALA A 167 -12.63 -9.58 4.68
CA ALA A 167 -13.43 -9.02 5.77
C ALA A 167 -13.52 -7.50 5.62
N VAL A 168 -14.74 -6.95 5.71
CA VAL A 168 -14.98 -5.50 5.66
C VAL A 168 -15.40 -5.01 7.03
N ILE A 169 -14.60 -4.13 7.63
CA ILE A 169 -14.90 -3.48 8.91
C ILE A 169 -15.55 -2.13 8.61
N LYS A 170 -16.78 -1.93 9.09
CA LYS A 170 -17.51 -0.66 8.95
C LYS A 170 -17.39 0.16 10.24
N VAL A 171 -16.76 1.32 10.16
CA VAL A 171 -16.57 2.24 11.28
C VAL A 171 -17.59 3.38 11.18
N GLY A 172 -18.33 3.61 12.26
CA GLY A 172 -19.33 4.69 12.35
C GLY A 172 -18.98 5.73 13.40
N ALA A 173 -19.42 6.97 13.19
CA ALA A 173 -19.31 8.06 14.15
C ALA A 173 -20.49 9.04 14.02
N ALA A 174 -20.63 9.95 14.99
CA ALA A 174 -21.71 10.94 15.00
C ALA A 174 -21.46 12.09 14.02
N THR A 175 -20.19 12.42 13.76
CA THR A 175 -19.79 13.46 12.80
C THR A 175 -18.81 12.92 11.75
N GLU A 176 -18.69 13.60 10.62
CA GLU A 176 -17.76 13.21 9.54
C GLU A 176 -16.30 13.28 10.00
N THR A 177 -15.93 14.30 10.78
CA THR A 177 -14.56 14.45 11.30
C THR A 177 -14.19 13.31 12.24
N GLU A 178 -15.08 12.94 13.15
CA GLU A 178 -14.88 11.77 14.04
C GLU A 178 -14.85 10.46 13.25
N MET A 179 -15.62 10.35 12.16
CA MET A 179 -15.62 9.15 11.33
C MET A 179 -14.25 8.96 10.67
N LYS A 180 -13.66 10.04 10.16
CA LYS A 180 -12.32 10.01 9.55
C LYS A 180 -11.25 9.67 10.60
N GLU A 181 -11.28 10.33 11.75
CA GLU A 181 -10.33 10.04 12.85
C GLU A 181 -10.42 8.59 13.33
N LYS A 182 -11.63 8.08 13.58
CA LYS A 182 -11.82 6.68 14.00
C LYS A 182 -11.41 5.71 12.90
N LYS A 183 -11.66 6.03 11.64
CA LYS A 183 -11.22 5.20 10.51
C LYS A 183 -9.70 5.10 10.50
N ASP A 184 -8.99 6.22 10.57
CA ASP A 184 -7.53 6.25 10.58
C ASP A 184 -6.98 5.45 11.78
N ARG A 185 -7.60 5.60 12.96
CA ARG A 185 -7.24 4.83 14.16
C ARG A 185 -7.46 3.31 14.01
N VAL A 186 -8.53 2.90 13.33
CA VAL A 186 -8.82 1.48 13.06
C VAL A 186 -7.85 0.93 12.01
N ASP A 187 -7.52 1.71 10.98
CA ASP A 187 -6.55 1.34 9.95
C ASP A 187 -5.14 1.15 10.55
N ASP A 188 -4.75 2.04 11.46
CA ASP A 188 -3.50 1.93 12.24
C ASP A 188 -3.51 0.68 13.14
N ALA A 189 -4.60 0.44 13.88
CA ALA A 189 -4.74 -0.74 14.73
C ALA A 189 -4.69 -2.06 13.94
N LEU A 190 -5.33 -2.10 12.77
CA LEU A 190 -5.30 -3.27 11.87
C LEU A 190 -3.87 -3.51 11.35
N SER A 191 -3.15 -2.46 11.00
CA SER A 191 -1.78 -2.55 10.49
C SER A 191 -0.80 -2.99 11.59
N ALA A 192 -0.94 -2.43 12.79
CA ALA A 192 -0.13 -2.79 13.96
C ALA A 192 -0.36 -4.26 14.38
N THR A 193 -1.61 -4.72 14.42
CA THR A 193 -1.94 -6.11 14.77
C THR A 193 -1.43 -7.10 13.72
N LYS A 194 -1.53 -6.79 12.43
CA LYS A 194 -0.90 -7.60 11.36
C LYS A 194 0.61 -7.68 11.54
N ALA A 195 1.27 -6.54 11.76
CA ALA A 195 2.71 -6.50 11.98
C ALA A 195 3.15 -7.29 13.22
N ALA A 196 2.33 -7.28 14.28
CA ALA A 196 2.55 -8.03 15.51
C ALA A 196 2.37 -9.54 15.30
N VAL A 197 1.41 -9.97 14.49
CA VAL A 197 1.23 -11.38 14.13
C VAL A 197 2.39 -11.89 13.26
N ASP A 198 2.92 -11.05 12.37
CA ASP A 198 4.00 -11.41 11.45
C ASP A 198 5.36 -11.64 12.17
N GLU A 199 5.80 -10.68 12.99
CA GLU A 199 7.16 -10.69 13.59
C GLU A 199 7.14 -10.66 15.13
N GLY A 200 5.98 -10.70 15.77
CA GLY A 200 5.85 -10.62 17.21
C GLY A 200 5.83 -9.19 17.76
N ILE A 201 5.85 -9.09 19.09
CA ILE A 201 5.75 -7.85 19.85
C ILE A 201 6.99 -7.62 20.72
N ILE A 202 7.25 -6.36 21.03
CA ILE A 202 8.30 -5.90 21.96
C ILE A 202 7.72 -4.86 22.92
N ILE A 203 8.46 -4.53 23.98
CA ILE A 203 8.09 -3.42 24.86
C ILE A 203 8.08 -2.09 24.11
N GLY A 204 7.03 -1.30 24.32
CA GLY A 204 6.81 -0.08 23.57
C GLY A 204 7.51 1.14 24.17
N GLY A 205 7.10 2.33 23.70
CA GLY A 205 7.54 3.62 24.25
C GLY A 205 9.03 3.91 23.99
N GLY A 206 9.64 3.24 23.01
CA GLY A 206 11.07 3.30 22.73
C GLY A 206 11.95 2.52 23.71
N SER A 207 11.39 1.85 24.72
CA SER A 207 12.15 1.10 25.73
C SER A 207 12.93 -0.06 25.11
N ALA A 208 12.36 -0.75 24.12
CA ALA A 208 13.02 -1.87 23.45
C ALA A 208 14.32 -1.44 22.76
N LEU A 209 14.36 -0.25 22.16
CA LEU A 209 15.55 0.27 21.51
C LEU A 209 16.68 0.56 22.53
N ILE A 210 16.34 1.13 23.69
CA ILE A 210 17.29 1.35 24.78
C ILE A 210 17.90 0.03 25.27
N LYS A 211 17.04 -0.97 25.53
CA LYS A 211 17.46 -2.30 26.00
C LYS A 211 18.27 -3.06 24.95
N ALA A 212 17.91 -2.95 23.67
CA ALA A 212 18.68 -3.54 22.59
C ALA A 212 20.07 -2.91 22.50
N GLY A 213 20.16 -1.58 22.58
CA GLY A 213 21.41 -0.82 22.55
C GLY A 213 22.40 -1.22 23.64
N SER A 214 21.93 -1.45 24.87
CA SER A 214 22.81 -1.86 25.99
C SER A 214 23.45 -3.24 25.82
N ARG A 215 22.89 -4.07 24.92
CA ARG A 215 23.38 -5.43 24.62
C ARG A 215 24.32 -5.49 23.43
N VAL A 216 24.42 -4.42 22.64
CA VAL A 216 25.29 -4.39 21.47
C VAL A 216 26.75 -4.39 21.95
N LYS A 217 27.44 -5.49 21.71
CA LYS A 217 28.88 -5.65 21.92
C LYS A 217 29.52 -5.96 20.58
N VAL A 218 30.18 -4.97 19.99
CA VAL A 218 30.86 -5.08 18.71
C VAL A 218 32.29 -4.59 18.88
N ASP A 219 33.25 -5.35 18.36
CA ASP A 219 34.66 -4.97 18.35
C ASP A 219 34.93 -4.20 17.06
N LEU A 220 34.87 -2.87 17.15
CA LEU A 220 34.98 -1.96 16.01
C LEU A 220 36.13 -0.98 16.25
N VAL A 221 36.77 -0.56 15.17
CA VAL A 221 37.93 0.34 15.19
C VAL A 221 37.66 1.59 14.35
N ASP A 222 38.34 2.69 14.70
CA ASP A 222 38.35 3.95 13.95
C ASP A 222 36.93 4.45 13.58
N ASP A 223 36.66 4.67 12.29
CA ASP A 223 35.40 5.22 11.79
C ASP A 223 34.18 4.32 12.09
N GLN A 224 34.40 3.01 12.20
CA GLN A 224 33.32 2.07 12.53
C GLN A 224 32.87 2.24 13.98
N LEU A 225 33.80 2.54 14.89
CA LEU A 225 33.48 2.83 16.29
C LEU A 225 32.63 4.10 16.40
N ALA A 226 33.04 5.18 15.70
CA ALA A 226 32.27 6.41 15.63
C ALA A 226 30.85 6.18 15.08
N GLY A 227 30.71 5.35 14.04
CA GLY A 227 29.42 4.95 13.50
C GLY A 227 28.53 4.24 14.52
N ALA A 228 29.08 3.30 15.30
CA ALA A 228 28.34 2.60 16.34
C ALA A 228 27.87 3.54 17.46
N GLU A 229 28.72 4.47 17.90
CA GLU A 229 28.37 5.49 18.90
C GLU A 229 27.22 6.39 18.42
N ILE A 230 27.22 6.77 17.14
CA ILE A 230 26.13 7.55 16.54
C ILE A 230 24.80 6.79 16.64
N ILE A 231 24.78 5.49 16.31
CA ILE A 231 23.58 4.65 16.40
C ILE A 231 23.13 4.52 17.86
N LEU A 232 24.05 4.19 18.79
CA LEU A 232 23.74 4.02 20.22
C LEU A 232 23.17 5.31 20.85
N ARG A 233 23.58 6.47 20.36
CA ARG A 233 22.99 7.75 20.75
C ARG A 233 21.63 7.98 20.08
N ALA A 234 21.49 7.67 18.80
CA ALA A 234 20.28 7.91 18.02
C ALA A 234 19.08 7.08 18.50
N ILE A 235 19.29 5.82 18.88
CA ILE A 235 18.23 4.94 19.40
C ILE A 235 17.58 5.46 20.70
N GLN A 236 18.21 6.42 21.39
CA GLN A 236 17.62 7.07 22.56
C GLN A 236 16.62 8.17 22.19
N ALA A 237 16.72 8.74 20.99
CA ALA A 237 15.93 9.89 20.56
C ALA A 237 14.41 9.66 20.62
N PRO A 238 13.86 8.49 20.23
CA PRO A 238 12.41 8.24 20.30
C PRO A 238 11.86 8.36 21.72
N MET A 239 12.50 7.72 22.71
CA MET A 239 12.08 7.80 24.10
C MET A 239 12.23 9.23 24.65
N LYS A 240 13.33 9.92 24.33
CA LYS A 240 13.53 11.33 24.73
C LYS A 240 12.41 12.22 24.18
N GLN A 241 12.04 12.03 22.92
CA GLN A 241 10.98 12.81 22.28
C GLN A 241 9.62 12.56 22.94
N ILE A 242 9.30 11.30 23.26
CA ILE A 242 8.08 10.94 23.99
C ILE A 242 8.05 11.60 25.38
N ALA A 243 9.15 11.55 26.13
CA ALA A 243 9.25 12.17 27.44
C ALA A 243 9.10 13.69 27.39
N ILE A 244 9.76 14.36 26.43
CA ILE A 244 9.66 15.81 26.21
C ILE A 244 8.23 16.22 25.88
N ASN A 245 7.57 15.49 24.97
CA ASN A 245 6.19 15.76 24.59
C ASN A 245 5.21 15.61 25.76
N ALA A 246 5.55 14.74 26.72
CA ALA A 246 4.78 14.53 27.94
C ALA A 246 5.20 15.45 29.11
N GLY A 247 6.19 16.33 28.92
CA GLY A 247 6.65 17.31 29.91
C GLY A 247 7.61 16.77 30.97
N TYR A 248 8.24 15.62 30.75
CA TYR A 248 9.21 15.01 31.66
C TYR A 248 10.65 15.24 31.21
N ASP A 249 11.61 15.14 32.15
CA ASP A 249 13.03 15.21 31.84
C ASP A 249 13.48 13.96 31.08
N ALA A 250 13.81 14.15 29.80
CA ALA A 250 14.23 13.09 28.89
C ALA A 250 15.52 12.36 29.33
N GLY A 251 16.46 13.06 29.98
CA GLY A 251 17.70 12.45 30.45
C GLY A 251 17.43 11.50 31.61
N VAL A 252 16.64 11.95 32.58
CA VAL A 252 16.25 11.13 33.75
C VAL A 252 15.46 9.90 33.33
N VAL A 253 14.51 10.06 32.41
CA VAL A 253 13.70 8.94 31.91
C VAL A 253 14.57 7.88 31.23
N VAL A 254 15.41 8.28 30.26
CA VAL A 254 16.25 7.34 29.51
C VAL A 254 17.26 6.65 30.43
N ASN A 255 17.95 7.40 31.30
CA ASN A 255 18.96 6.82 32.18
C ASN A 255 18.35 5.78 33.13
N LYS A 256 17.18 6.08 33.72
CA LYS A 256 16.51 5.15 34.63
C LYS A 256 16.04 3.87 33.93
N VAL A 257 15.60 3.95 32.68
CA VAL A 257 15.27 2.76 31.89
C VAL A 257 16.52 1.96 31.52
N MET A 258 17.61 2.65 31.19
CA MET A 258 18.89 2.04 30.81
C MET A 258 19.55 1.28 31.98
N GLU A 259 19.53 1.86 33.19
CA GLU A 259 20.13 1.29 34.40
C GLU A 259 19.36 0.07 34.96
N SER A 260 18.08 -0.09 34.61
CA SER A 260 17.28 -1.21 35.10
C SER A 260 17.70 -2.53 34.48
N GLU A 261 17.93 -3.54 35.32
CA GLU A 261 18.19 -4.92 34.89
C GLU A 261 16.94 -5.65 34.37
N ASN A 262 15.74 -5.24 34.81
CA ASN A 262 14.49 -5.81 34.30
C ASN A 262 14.33 -5.46 32.80
N GLU A 263 14.18 -6.50 31.98
CA GLU A 263 14.03 -6.41 30.53
C GLU A 263 12.78 -5.64 30.13
N ASN A 264 11.68 -5.81 30.88
CA ASN A 264 10.38 -5.22 30.56
C ASN A 264 10.18 -3.82 31.14
N PHE A 265 11.13 -3.34 31.93
CA PHE A 265 11.02 -2.05 32.61
C PHE A 265 11.07 -0.90 31.61
N GLY A 266 10.10 0.02 31.72
CA GLY A 266 10.01 1.21 30.89
C GLY A 266 9.28 2.35 31.58
N PHE A 267 8.99 3.39 30.81
CA PHE A 267 8.35 4.61 31.27
C PHE A 267 6.99 4.80 30.58
N ASN A 268 5.92 4.85 31.37
CA ASN A 268 4.59 5.18 30.89
C ASN A 268 4.41 6.71 30.85
N ALA A 269 4.55 7.29 29.67
CA ALA A 269 4.42 8.74 29.49
C ALA A 269 3.00 9.29 29.76
N ALA A 270 1.97 8.45 29.75
CA ALA A 270 0.60 8.89 29.99
C ALA A 270 0.35 9.27 31.45
N ASN A 271 1.02 8.62 32.40
CA ASN A 271 0.86 8.87 33.83
C ASN A 271 2.17 9.21 34.57
N GLY A 272 3.32 9.13 33.89
CA GLY A 272 4.63 9.45 34.47
C GLY A 272 5.24 8.35 35.33
N GLU A 273 4.71 7.14 35.29
CA GLU A 273 5.15 6.03 36.13
C GLU A 273 6.13 5.10 35.41
N TYR A 274 7.01 4.47 36.18
CA TYR A 274 7.88 3.42 35.67
C TYR A 274 7.25 2.07 35.97
N VAL A 275 7.02 1.27 34.93
CA VAL A 275 6.19 0.07 34.99
C VAL A 275 6.83 -1.08 34.21
N ASP A 276 6.34 -2.30 34.44
CA ASP A 276 6.51 -3.38 33.48
C ASP A 276 5.63 -3.07 32.25
N MET A 277 6.28 -2.85 31.11
CA MET A 277 5.61 -2.39 29.89
C MET A 277 4.70 -3.46 29.29
N LEU A 278 5.03 -4.74 29.47
CA LEU A 278 4.19 -5.83 28.98
C LEU A 278 2.93 -5.95 29.84
N GLU A 279 3.07 -5.92 31.16
CA GLU A 279 1.91 -5.97 32.08
C GLU A 279 1.00 -4.75 31.93
N ALA A 280 1.59 -3.57 31.68
CA ALA A 280 0.85 -2.33 31.42
C ALA A 280 0.21 -2.29 30.02
N GLY A 281 0.48 -3.27 29.15
CA GLY A 281 -0.04 -3.31 27.77
C GLY A 281 0.58 -2.30 26.82
N ILE A 282 1.73 -1.72 27.17
CA ILE A 282 2.45 -0.75 26.34
C ILE A 282 3.45 -1.52 25.47
N ILE A 283 2.95 -1.97 24.32
CA ILE A 283 3.66 -2.85 23.39
C ILE A 283 3.72 -2.24 22.00
N ASP A 284 4.82 -2.50 21.30
CA ASP A 284 5.00 -2.13 19.89
C ASP A 284 5.24 -3.40 19.05
N PRO A 285 4.78 -3.47 17.79
CA PRO A 285 5.16 -4.56 16.89
C PRO A 285 6.65 -4.51 16.55
N LEU A 286 7.34 -5.66 16.62
CA LEU A 286 8.79 -5.74 16.34
C LEU A 286 9.12 -5.21 14.94
N LYS A 287 8.32 -5.60 13.94
CA LYS A 287 8.46 -5.19 12.54
C LYS A 287 8.52 -3.68 12.39
N VAL A 288 7.69 -2.94 13.13
CA VAL A 288 7.62 -1.48 13.04
C VAL A 288 8.91 -0.85 13.54
N ALA A 289 9.36 -1.21 14.74
CA ALA A 289 10.60 -0.66 15.32
C ALA A 289 11.84 -1.02 14.48
N ARG A 290 11.92 -2.27 14.01
CA ARG A 290 13.04 -2.75 13.17
C ARG A 290 13.09 -2.03 11.83
N VAL A 291 11.97 -1.95 11.11
CA VAL A 291 11.90 -1.29 9.80
C VAL A 291 12.14 0.21 9.93
N ALA A 292 11.63 0.85 10.97
CA ALA A 292 11.89 2.26 11.24
C ALA A 292 13.40 2.53 11.43
N LEU A 293 14.08 1.74 12.26
CA LEU A 293 15.52 1.89 12.49
C LEU A 293 16.33 1.62 11.21
N LEU A 294 16.04 0.53 10.49
CA LEU A 294 16.74 0.17 9.25
C LEU A 294 16.60 1.24 8.16
N ASN A 295 15.38 1.72 7.92
CA ASN A 295 15.14 2.73 6.89
C ASN A 295 15.77 4.08 7.28
N ALA A 296 15.69 4.46 8.56
CA ALA A 296 16.33 5.68 9.05
C ALA A 296 17.86 5.61 8.88
N THR A 297 18.48 4.48 9.23
CA THR A 297 19.91 4.26 9.01
C THR A 297 20.26 4.30 7.53
N SER A 298 19.48 3.62 6.67
CA SER A 298 19.73 3.59 5.23
C SER A 298 19.75 4.99 4.60
N VAL A 299 18.74 5.81 4.90
CA VAL A 299 18.66 7.19 4.38
C VAL A 299 19.77 8.06 4.97
N SER A 300 20.04 7.94 6.28
CA SER A 300 21.09 8.74 6.94
C SER A 300 22.48 8.42 6.41
N SER A 301 22.80 7.14 6.19
CA SER A 301 24.08 6.72 5.61
C SER A 301 24.26 7.28 4.21
N LEU A 302 23.24 7.21 3.36
CA LEU A 302 23.29 7.79 2.01
C LEU A 302 23.55 9.30 2.07
N LEU A 303 22.82 10.01 2.93
CA LEU A 303 22.96 11.46 3.09
C LEU A 303 24.37 11.84 3.58
N LEU A 304 24.91 11.14 4.57
CA LEU A 304 26.25 11.41 5.11
C LEU A 304 27.36 11.15 4.08
N THR A 305 27.16 10.23 3.14
CA THR A 305 28.11 9.94 2.05
C THR A 305 27.90 10.83 0.81
N THR A 306 26.89 11.70 0.81
CA THR A 306 26.59 12.56 -0.33
C THR A 306 27.45 13.82 -0.28
N GLU A 307 28.51 13.86 -1.08
CA GLU A 307 29.47 14.98 -1.15
C GLU A 307 28.94 16.21 -1.91
N ALA A 308 28.01 16.01 -2.85
CA ALA A 308 27.47 17.08 -3.68
C ALA A 308 26.01 16.85 -4.03
N THR A 309 25.26 17.96 -4.12
CA THR A 309 23.86 17.97 -4.57
C THR A 309 23.72 18.95 -5.73
N ILE A 310 23.01 18.53 -6.78
CA ILE A 310 22.68 19.38 -7.93
C ILE A 310 21.18 19.71 -7.83
N SER A 311 20.84 20.97 -8.01
CA SER A 311 19.46 21.45 -8.02
C SER A 311 19.22 22.34 -9.23
N ASP A 312 18.04 22.25 -9.83
CA ASP A 312 17.62 23.19 -10.86
C ASP A 312 17.56 24.60 -10.28
N VAL A 313 18.19 25.54 -10.98
CA VAL A 313 18.06 26.95 -10.65
C VAL A 313 16.68 27.39 -11.13
N LYS A 314 15.93 28.08 -10.26
CA LYS A 314 14.68 28.70 -10.69
C LYS A 314 14.99 29.69 -11.81
N GLU A 315 14.55 29.39 -13.03
CA GLU A 315 14.66 30.35 -14.12
C GLU A 315 13.90 31.61 -13.69
N PRO A 316 14.49 32.81 -13.85
CA PRO A 316 13.74 34.03 -13.63
C PRO A 316 12.52 33.96 -14.56
N ASP A 317 11.33 34.21 -14.02
CA ASP A 317 10.14 34.39 -14.84
C ASP A 317 10.52 35.44 -15.88
N LEU A 318 10.72 35.01 -17.13
CA LEU A 318 10.76 35.94 -18.22
C LEU A 318 9.39 36.59 -18.18
N ASP A 319 9.34 37.87 -17.83
CA ASP A 319 8.21 38.74 -18.11
C ASP A 319 8.05 38.74 -19.63
N ILE A 320 7.49 37.65 -20.17
CA ILE A 320 6.90 37.63 -21.48
C ILE A 320 5.64 38.47 -21.24
N PRO A 321 5.57 39.71 -21.77
CA PRO A 321 4.36 40.49 -21.64
C PRO A 321 3.25 39.65 -22.27
N SER A 322 2.38 39.14 -21.42
CA SER A 322 1.16 38.47 -21.87
C SER A 322 0.47 39.47 -22.81
N PRO A 323 0.14 39.08 -24.05
CA PRO A 323 -0.44 40.00 -25.01
C PRO A 323 -1.65 40.67 -24.36
N SER A 324 -1.60 42.00 -24.28
CA SER A 324 -2.66 42.83 -23.74
C SER A 324 -3.97 42.46 -24.43
N MET A 325 -4.84 41.79 -23.68
CA MET A 325 -6.22 41.59 -24.08
C MET A 325 -6.83 42.97 -24.37
N PRO A 326 -7.41 43.21 -25.56
CA PRO A 326 -8.00 44.49 -25.89
C PRO A 326 -9.11 44.81 -24.89
N ASP A 327 -9.02 46.02 -24.34
CA ASP A 327 -9.94 46.60 -23.37
C ASP A 327 -11.38 46.60 -23.95
N MET A 328 -12.15 45.59 -23.56
CA MET A 328 -13.56 45.47 -23.93
C MET A 328 -14.38 46.44 -23.07
N GLY A 329 -14.49 47.66 -23.58
CA GLY A 329 -15.64 48.56 -23.50
C GLY A 329 -16.52 48.52 -22.24
N GLY A 330 -16.24 49.43 -21.29
CA GLY A 330 -17.15 49.81 -20.20
C GLY A 330 -17.90 51.11 -20.52
N MET A 331 -19.11 50.96 -21.02
CA MET A 331 -20.06 51.97 -21.46
C MET A 331 -20.78 52.63 -20.25
N GLY A 332 -20.89 53.97 -20.26
CA GLY A 332 -21.89 54.79 -19.51
C GLY A 332 -21.54 55.06 -18.03
N GLY A 333 -21.51 56.29 -17.50
CA GLY A 333 -22.28 57.49 -17.84
C GLY A 333 -23.56 57.52 -17.00
N MET A 334 -23.53 58.12 -15.80
CA MET A 334 -24.62 58.92 -15.19
C MET A 334 -24.17 59.55 -13.87
N MET A 335 -24.24 60.88 -13.85
CA MET A 335 -24.31 61.88 -12.77
C MET A 335 -23.77 61.56 -11.38
#